data_AF-A0A536KWI4-F1
#
_entry.id   AF-A0A536KWI4-F1
#
_cell.length_a   1.000
_cell.length_b   1.000
_cell.length_c   1.000
_cell.angle_alpha   90.00
_cell.angle_beta   90.00
_cell.angle_gamma   90.00
#
_symmetry.space_group_name_H-M   'P 1'
#
loop_
_entity.id
_entity.type
_entity.pdbx_description
1 polymer ?
#
loop_
_entity_poly.entity_id
_entity_poly.type
_entity_poly.pdbx_seq_one_letter_code
_entity_poly.pdbx_strand_id
1 'polypeptide(L)'
;MNDAILDDLISSQQLVMAMLRVSVEDPSARIGAWDVRDIAAHLAATERDCYVPRVRAIAAGEHPSFELFTHDGADFSGIHLEDALEEWTATRLMLTGYVRTLDEEQRTRLTGRHDRYGDLTVDRYLEIALKHDRDHLSGLERLAGELTR
;
A
#
# COMPACT_ATOMS: atom_id res chain seq x y z
N MET A 1 12.89 -14.63 12.81
CA MET A 1 12.26 -13.50 12.11
C MET A 1 10.95 -13.99 11.49
N ASN A 2 9.81 -13.37 11.80
CA ASN A 2 8.50 -13.83 11.32
C ASN A 2 8.14 -13.08 10.03
N ASP A 3 8.05 -13.79 8.92
CA ASP A 3 7.73 -13.22 7.61
C ASP A 3 6.23 -13.23 7.29
N ALA A 4 5.38 -13.65 8.23
CA ALA A 4 3.93 -13.68 8.04
C ALA A 4 3.35 -12.34 7.57
N ILE A 5 3.91 -11.21 8.03
CA ILE A 5 3.46 -9.88 7.59
C ILE A 5 3.72 -9.64 6.09
N LEU A 6 4.79 -10.22 5.53
CA LEU A 6 5.13 -10.10 4.11
C LEU A 6 4.18 -10.95 3.26
N ASP A 7 3.83 -12.13 3.74
CA ASP A 7 2.87 -13.02 3.07
C ASP A 7 1.45 -12.42 3.12
N ASP A 8 1.08 -11.80 4.24
CA ASP A 8 -0.18 -11.06 4.37
C ASP A 8 -0.24 -9.88 3.40
N LEU A 9 0.85 -9.12 3.24
CA LEU A 9 0.94 -8.00 2.28
C LEU A 9 0.80 -8.49 0.84
N ILE A 10 1.46 -9.59 0.47
CA ILE A 10 1.32 -10.16 -0.88
C ILE A 10 -0.13 -10.62 -1.10
N SER A 11 -0.71 -11.30 -0.11
CA SER A 11 -2.08 -11.81 -0.20
C SER A 11 -3.11 -10.68 -0.30
N SER A 12 -2.97 -9.63 0.51
CA SER A 12 -3.88 -8.46 0.46
C SER A 12 -3.79 -7.73 -0.86
N GLN A 13 -2.58 -7.55 -1.41
CA GLN A 13 -2.40 -6.96 -2.73
C GLN A 13 -3.13 -7.76 -3.81
N GLN A 14 -2.95 -9.09 -3.85
CA GLN A 14 -3.60 -9.93 -4.86
C GLN A 14 -5.13 -9.87 -4.78
N LEU A 15 -5.69 -9.84 -3.58
CA LEU A 15 -7.15 -9.71 -3.38
C LEU A 15 -7.66 -8.34 -3.86
N VAL A 16 -6.96 -7.26 -3.52
CA VAL A 16 -7.32 -5.90 -3.99
C VAL A 16 -7.25 -5.82 -5.51
N MET A 17 -6.17 -6.31 -6.13
CA MET A 17 -6.02 -6.33 -7.58
C MET A 17 -7.15 -7.11 -8.28
N ALA A 18 -7.52 -8.27 -7.75
CA ALA A 18 -8.62 -9.07 -8.29
C ALA A 18 -9.95 -8.31 -8.23
N MET A 19 -10.24 -7.66 -7.10
CA MET A 19 -11.45 -6.86 -6.93
C MET A 19 -11.48 -5.65 -7.86
N LEU A 20 -10.36 -4.94 -8.01
CA LEU A 20 -10.26 -3.81 -8.95
C LEU A 20 -10.54 -4.25 -10.39
N ARG A 21 -9.97 -5.39 -10.83
CA ARG A 21 -10.23 -5.93 -12.18
C ARG A 21 -11.69 -6.35 -12.39
N VAL A 22 -12.36 -6.84 -11.36
CA VAL A 22 -13.80 -7.14 -11.46
C VAL A 22 -14.62 -5.85 -11.50
N SER A 23 -14.29 -4.87 -10.67
CA SER A 23 -15.03 -3.61 -10.57
C SER A 23 -14.87 -2.69 -11.78
N VAL A 24 -13.78 -2.78 -12.54
CA VAL A 24 -13.55 -1.89 -13.70
C VAL A 24 -14.56 -2.07 -14.84
N GLU A 25 -15.24 -3.22 -14.89
CA GLU A 25 -16.28 -3.52 -15.87
C GLU A 25 -17.53 -2.62 -15.68
N ASP A 26 -17.71 -2.07 -14.48
CA ASP A 26 -18.74 -1.07 -14.20
C ASP A 26 -18.14 0.35 -14.25
N PRO A 27 -18.47 1.16 -15.28
CA PRO A 27 -17.96 2.53 -15.38
C PRO A 27 -18.48 3.48 -14.29
N SER A 28 -19.49 3.08 -13.52
CA SER A 28 -20.03 3.83 -12.38
C SER A 28 -19.38 3.46 -11.04
N ALA A 29 -18.54 2.43 -11.01
CA ALA A 29 -17.84 1.95 -9.83
C ALA A 29 -16.94 3.03 -9.21
N ARG A 30 -17.31 3.49 -8.01
CA ARG A 30 -16.61 4.56 -7.28
C ARG A 30 -16.53 4.27 -5.78
N ILE A 31 -15.44 4.65 -5.14
CA ILE A 31 -15.30 4.74 -3.68
C ILE A 31 -15.03 6.20 -3.33
N GLY A 32 -16.04 6.86 -2.75
CA GLY A 32 -15.98 8.32 -2.56
C GLY A 32 -15.88 9.03 -3.92
N ALA A 33 -14.84 9.83 -4.11
CA ALA A 33 -14.60 10.54 -5.38
C ALA A 33 -13.80 9.73 -6.42
N TRP A 34 -13.23 8.60 -6.03
CA TRP A 34 -12.26 7.85 -6.84
C TRP A 34 -12.93 6.73 -7.61
N ASP A 35 -12.60 6.57 -8.90
CA ASP A 35 -12.88 5.32 -9.60
C ASP A 35 -11.81 4.26 -9.33
N VAL A 36 -12.06 3.08 -9.88
CA VAL A 36 -11.17 1.93 -9.83
C VAL A 36 -9.76 2.26 -10.32
N ARG A 37 -9.60 3.13 -11.34
CA ARG A 37 -8.28 3.50 -11.87
C ARG A 37 -7.56 4.43 -10.91
N ASP A 38 -8.28 5.40 -10.35
CA ASP A 38 -7.76 6.30 -9.31
C ASP A 38 -7.26 5.51 -8.10
N ILE A 39 -8.02 4.49 -7.64
CA ILE A 39 -7.63 3.64 -6.52
C ILE A 39 -6.35 2.84 -6.85
N ALA A 40 -6.27 2.24 -8.04
CA ALA A 40 -5.09 1.49 -8.46
C ALA A 40 -3.84 2.38 -8.53
N ALA A 41 -3.97 3.58 -9.13
CA ALA A 41 -2.90 4.56 -9.22
C ALA A 41 -2.44 5.04 -7.83
N HIS A 42 -3.39 5.32 -6.94
CA HIS A 42 -3.13 5.67 -5.54
C HIS A 42 -2.32 4.60 -4.81
N LEU A 43 -2.69 3.33 -4.97
CA LEU A 43 -1.99 2.20 -4.32
C LEU A 43 -0.55 2.06 -4.84
N ALA A 44 -0.35 2.13 -6.15
CA ALA A 44 0.97 2.10 -6.77
C ALA A 44 1.85 3.25 -6.29
N ALA A 45 1.34 4.49 -6.34
CA ALA A 45 2.07 5.67 -5.92
C ALA A 45 2.38 5.66 -4.41
N THR A 46 1.45 5.18 -3.59
CA THR A 46 1.68 5.05 -2.14
C THR A 46 2.79 4.04 -1.83
N GLU A 47 2.82 2.90 -2.51
CA GLU A 47 3.90 1.93 -2.34
C GLU A 47 5.27 2.55 -2.71
N ARG A 48 5.33 3.19 -3.89
CA ARG A 48 6.56 3.76 -4.47
C ARG A 48 7.10 4.94 -3.67
N ASP A 49 6.24 5.91 -3.39
CA ASP A 49 6.65 7.23 -2.90
C ASP A 49 6.57 7.35 -1.38
N CYS A 50 5.78 6.48 -0.73
CA CYS A 50 5.67 6.48 0.73
C CYS A 50 6.34 5.25 1.34
N TYR A 51 5.91 4.04 1.03
CA TYR A 51 6.34 2.87 1.79
C TYR A 51 7.82 2.53 1.55
N VAL A 52 8.24 2.46 0.28
CA VAL A 52 9.62 2.12 -0.07
C VAL A 52 10.67 3.07 0.55
N PRO A 53 10.63 4.40 0.33
CA PRO A 53 11.65 5.29 0.86
C PRO A 53 11.65 5.32 2.39
N ARG A 54 10.48 5.27 3.03
CA ARG A 54 10.37 5.34 4.48
C ARG A 54 10.89 4.08 5.16
N VAL A 55 10.55 2.90 4.64
CA VAL A 55 11.08 1.62 5.16
C VAL A 55 12.60 1.56 5.02
N ARG A 56 13.14 2.01 3.88
CA ARG A 56 14.59 2.05 3.66
C ARG A 56 15.30 2.99 4.62
N ALA A 57 14.78 4.20 4.82
CA ALA A 57 15.37 5.18 5.73
C ALA A 57 15.36 4.69 7.20
N ILE A 58 14.27 4.05 7.65
CA ILE A 58 14.22 3.42 8.98
C ILE A 58 15.28 2.31 9.08
N ALA A 59 15.31 1.39 8.12
CA ALA A 59 16.23 0.24 8.14
C ALA A 59 17.72 0.62 8.02
N ALA A 60 18.01 1.79 7.45
CA ALA A 60 19.34 2.38 7.38
C ALA A 60 19.75 3.11 8.68
N GLY A 61 18.86 3.23 9.67
CA GLY A 61 19.13 3.92 10.94
C GLY A 61 19.16 5.44 10.83
N GLU A 62 18.49 6.01 9.82
CA GLU A 62 18.50 7.45 9.57
C GLU A 62 17.62 8.25 10.56
N HIS A 63 16.78 7.57 11.34
CA HIS A 63 15.81 8.19 12.24
C HIS A 63 14.93 9.29 11.60
N PRO A 64 14.31 9.01 10.44
CA PRO A 64 13.58 10.01 9.67
C PRO A 64 12.29 10.47 10.37
N SER A 65 11.90 11.72 10.14
CA SER A 65 10.59 12.25 10.52
C SER A 65 9.64 12.25 9.32
N PHE A 66 8.38 11.86 9.55
CA PHE A 66 7.38 11.67 8.52
C PHE A 66 6.06 12.35 8.84
N GLU A 67 5.59 13.15 7.89
CA GLU A 67 4.23 13.66 7.87
C GLU A 67 3.25 12.62 7.31
N LEU A 68 1.95 12.92 7.43
CA LEU A 68 0.92 12.16 6.75
C LEU A 68 1.16 12.23 5.24
N PHE A 69 1.21 11.08 4.58
CA PHE A 69 1.29 11.04 3.14
C PHE A 69 -0.12 11.17 2.55
N THR A 70 -0.37 12.23 1.79
CA THR A 70 -1.64 12.43 1.09
C THR A 70 -1.39 12.60 -0.40
N HIS A 71 -2.36 12.16 -1.19
CA HIS A 71 -2.43 12.42 -2.62
C HIS A 71 -3.46 13.53 -2.90
N ASP A 72 -3.62 14.47 -1.97
CA ASP A 72 -4.55 15.57 -2.14
C ASP A 72 -4.13 16.40 -3.36
N GLY A 73 -4.99 16.42 -4.39
CA GLY A 73 -4.70 17.11 -5.65
C GLY A 73 -3.82 16.31 -6.63
N ALA A 74 -3.55 15.03 -6.38
CA ALA A 74 -2.93 14.16 -7.38
C ALA A 74 -3.86 14.00 -8.59
N ASP A 75 -3.30 14.16 -9.78
CA ASP A 75 -3.98 13.89 -11.04
C ASP A 75 -3.60 12.50 -11.53
N PHE A 76 -4.51 11.54 -11.37
CA PHE A 76 -4.37 10.19 -11.89
C PHE A 76 -4.96 10.04 -13.30
N SER A 77 -5.33 11.14 -13.95
CA SER A 77 -5.84 11.09 -15.32
C SER A 77 -4.82 10.49 -16.27
N GLY A 78 -5.30 9.64 -17.20
CA GLY A 78 -4.46 8.97 -18.17
C GLY A 78 -3.70 7.75 -17.64
N ILE A 79 -3.74 7.45 -16.34
CA ILE A 79 -3.18 6.21 -15.81
C ILE A 79 -4.10 5.03 -16.18
N HIS A 80 -3.54 4.02 -16.84
CA HIS A 80 -4.25 2.80 -17.14
C HIS A 80 -4.22 1.85 -15.94
N LEU A 81 -5.33 1.12 -15.75
CA LEU A 81 -5.48 0.19 -14.62
C LEU A 81 -4.32 -0.79 -14.56
N GLU A 82 -4.07 -1.52 -15.65
CA GLU A 82 -3.04 -2.58 -15.66
C GLU A 82 -1.64 -2.02 -15.42
N ASP A 83 -1.29 -0.85 -15.98
CA ASP A 83 0.01 -0.21 -15.73
C ASP A 83 0.20 0.08 -14.23
N ALA A 84 -0.84 0.61 -13.56
CA ALA A 84 -0.79 0.86 -12.11
C ALA A 84 -0.70 -0.44 -11.29
N LEU A 85 -1.43 -1.49 -11.68
CA LEU A 85 -1.39 -2.79 -11.00
C LEU A 85 -0.02 -3.47 -11.18
N GLU A 86 0.58 -3.38 -12.36
CA GLU A 86 1.93 -3.88 -12.65
C GLU A 86 2.98 -3.14 -11.84
N GLU A 87 2.91 -1.80 -11.78
CA GLU A 87 3.80 -0.98 -10.97
C GLU A 87 3.68 -1.33 -9.48
N TRP A 88 2.46 -1.46 -8.96
CA TRP A 88 2.25 -1.83 -7.57
C TRP A 88 2.81 -3.22 -7.25
N THR A 89 2.60 -4.19 -8.15
CA THR A 89 3.13 -5.55 -8.01
C THR A 89 4.66 -5.56 -7.97
N ALA A 90 5.29 -4.88 -8.93
CA ALA A 90 6.75 -4.81 -9.02
C ALA A 90 7.35 -4.13 -7.78
N THR A 91 6.73 -3.03 -7.33
CA THR A 91 7.18 -2.26 -6.16
C THR A 91 7.03 -3.06 -4.87
N ARG A 92 5.90 -3.74 -4.66
CA ARG A 92 5.67 -4.62 -3.49
C ARG A 92 6.64 -5.80 -3.46
N LEU A 93 6.93 -6.40 -4.62
CA LEU A 93 7.92 -7.48 -4.72
C LEU A 93 9.32 -6.98 -4.32
N MET A 94 9.72 -5.79 -4.80
CA MET A 94 10.98 -5.19 -4.40
C MET A 94 11.03 -4.85 -2.91
N LEU A 95 9.97 -4.27 -2.35
CA LEU A 95 9.91 -3.92 -0.93
C LEU A 95 10.02 -5.16 -0.04
N THR A 96 9.18 -6.18 -0.30
CA THR A 96 9.20 -7.42 0.50
C THR A 96 10.50 -8.19 0.32
N GLY A 97 11.07 -8.20 -0.89
CA GLY A 97 12.40 -8.75 -1.16
C GLY A 97 13.49 -8.06 -0.33
N TYR A 98 13.48 -6.73 -0.28
CA TYR A 98 14.39 -5.96 0.55
C TYR A 98 14.22 -6.27 2.05
N VAL A 99 12.99 -6.27 2.57
CA VAL A 99 12.74 -6.54 3.99
C VAL A 99 13.20 -7.94 4.41
N ARG A 100 13.10 -8.95 3.53
CA ARG A 100 13.63 -10.30 3.82
C ARG A 100 15.15 -10.33 4.02
N THR A 101 15.89 -9.33 3.52
CA THR A 101 17.34 -9.23 3.71
C THR A 101 17.75 -8.54 5.01
N LEU A 102 16.81 -7.86 5.67
CA LEU A 102 17.07 -7.12 6.89
C LEU A 102 17.22 -8.07 8.09
N ASP A 103 18.10 -7.71 9.02
CA ASP A 103 18.21 -8.42 10.29
C ASP A 103 17.13 -7.97 11.31
N GLU A 104 17.14 -8.60 12.49
CA GLU A 104 16.18 -8.30 13.55
C GLU A 104 16.32 -6.87 14.09
N GLU A 105 17.53 -6.32 14.15
CA GLU A 105 17.79 -4.96 14.63
C GLU A 105 17.17 -3.94 13.67
N GLN A 106 17.45 -4.10 12.38
CA GLN A 106 16.90 -3.25 11.32
C GLN A 106 15.37 -3.31 11.26
N ARG A 107 14.77 -4.48 11.51
CA ARG A 107 13.32 -4.64 11.43
C ARG A 107 12.57 -4.15 12.66
N THR A 108 13.13 -4.34 13.85
CA THR A 108 12.38 -4.23 15.11
C THR A 108 12.93 -3.20 16.09
N ARG A 109 14.13 -2.68 15.88
CA ARG A 109 14.79 -1.75 16.82
C ARG A 109 14.99 -0.36 16.25
N LEU A 110 15.39 -0.24 14.99
CA LEU A 110 15.54 1.05 14.33
C LEU A 110 14.17 1.69 14.11
N THR A 111 14.08 3.00 14.31
CA THR A 111 12.82 3.75 14.26
C THR A 111 12.94 5.03 13.45
N GLY A 112 11.86 5.39 12.78
CA GLY A 112 11.55 6.77 12.36
C GLY A 112 10.40 7.33 13.19
N ARG A 113 10.15 8.65 13.13
CA ARG A 113 9.06 9.33 13.83
C ARG A 113 7.97 9.73 12.84
N HIS A 114 6.74 9.30 13.07
CA HIS A 114 5.58 9.73 12.30
C HIS A 114 4.68 10.63 13.16
N ASP A 115 4.18 11.74 12.59
CA ASP A 115 3.38 12.72 13.34
C ASP A 115 2.16 12.13 14.06
N ARG A 116 1.41 11.27 13.36
CA ARG A 116 0.24 10.57 13.91
C ARG A 116 0.59 9.36 14.78
N TYR A 117 1.55 8.55 14.35
CA TYR A 117 1.78 7.22 14.94
C TYR A 117 2.93 7.16 15.95
N GLY A 118 3.69 8.24 16.12
CA GLY A 118 4.88 8.25 16.95
C GLY A 118 6.02 7.45 16.34
N ASP A 119 6.79 6.76 17.16
CA ASP A 119 7.95 6.01 16.68
C ASP A 119 7.51 4.74 15.96
N LEU A 120 8.04 4.52 14.75
CA LEU A 120 7.72 3.42 13.87
C LEU A 120 8.99 2.64 13.50
N THR A 121 8.98 1.34 13.76
CA THR A 121 9.94 0.39 13.21
C THR A 121 9.52 -0.01 11.78
N VAL A 122 10.38 -0.73 11.07
CA VAL A 122 10.04 -1.30 9.75
C VAL A 122 8.81 -2.20 9.87
N ASP A 123 8.80 -3.17 10.80
CA ASP A 123 7.68 -4.10 10.94
C ASP A 123 6.38 -3.36 11.27
N ARG A 124 6.43 -2.34 12.14
CA ARG A 124 5.25 -1.53 12.46
C ARG A 124 4.77 -0.71 11.27
N TYR A 125 5.68 -0.26 10.41
CA TYR A 125 5.33 0.44 9.18
C TYR A 125 4.64 -0.49 8.17
N LEU A 126 5.08 -1.75 8.08
CA LEU A 126 4.44 -2.77 7.24
C LEU A 126 3.03 -3.13 7.72
N GLU A 127 2.79 -3.13 9.03
CA GLU A 127 1.44 -3.29 9.58
C GLU A 127 0.50 -2.14 9.16
N ILE A 128 1.02 -0.92 9.06
CA ILE A 128 0.26 0.23 8.55
C ILE A 128 -0.07 0.05 7.06
N ALA A 129 0.90 -0.40 6.25
CA ALA A 129 0.67 -0.72 4.84
C ALA A 129 -0.39 -1.82 4.67
N LEU A 130 -0.31 -2.89 5.46
CA LEU A 130 -1.30 -3.97 5.42
C LEU A 130 -2.70 -3.49 5.83
N LYS A 131 -2.80 -2.63 6.84
CA LYS A 131 -4.08 -2.03 7.22
C LYS A 131 -4.65 -1.20 6.06
N HIS A 132 -3.81 -0.43 5.37
CA HIS A 132 -4.22 0.37 4.23
C HIS A 132 -4.76 -0.50 3.08
N ASP A 133 -4.08 -1.60 2.72
CA ASP A 133 -4.58 -2.56 1.74
C ASP A 133 -5.97 -3.11 2.14
N ARG A 134 -6.14 -3.49 3.41
CA ARG A 134 -7.40 -4.02 3.95
C ARG A 134 -8.53 -2.99 3.96
N ASP A 135 -8.22 -1.73 4.23
CA ASP A 135 -9.21 -0.64 4.18
C ASP A 135 -9.76 -0.46 2.75
N HIS A 136 -8.88 -0.49 1.73
CA HIS A 136 -9.28 -0.46 0.31
C HIS A 136 -10.06 -1.70 -0.10
N LEU A 137 -9.61 -2.89 0.30
CA LEU A 137 -10.32 -4.14 0.04
C LEU A 137 -11.75 -4.08 0.59
N SER A 138 -11.92 -3.62 1.84
CA SER A 138 -13.24 -3.49 2.45
C SER A 138 -14.15 -2.54 1.68
N GLY A 139 -13.61 -1.46 1.12
CA GLY A 139 -14.36 -0.55 0.26
C GLY A 139 -14.82 -1.22 -1.05
N LEU A 140 -13.93 -1.99 -1.70
CA LEU A 140 -14.24 -2.71 -2.93
C LEU A 140 -15.25 -3.84 -2.72
N GLU A 141 -15.17 -4.56 -1.59
CA GLU A 141 -16.15 -5.59 -1.22
C GLU A 141 -17.55 -5.01 -1.05
N ARG A 142 -17.67 -3.82 -0.44
CA ARG A 142 -18.96 -3.13 -0.31
C ARG A 142 -19.53 -2.75 -1.68
N LEU A 143 -18.68 -2.22 -2.56
CA LEU A 143 -19.06 -1.87 -3.93
C LEU A 143 -19.58 -3.09 -4.71
N ALA A 144 -18.90 -4.24 -4.62
CA ALA A 144 -19.35 -5.48 -5.25
C ALA A 144 -20.66 -6.01 -4.63
N GLY A 145 -20.85 -5.87 -3.32
CA GLY A 145 -22.09 -6.26 -2.64
C GLY A 145 -23.30 -5.43 -3.07
N GLU A 146 -23.10 -4.15 -3.40
CA GLU A 146 -24.16 -3.26 -3.92
C GLU A 146 -24.58 -3.64 -5.34
N LEU A 147 -23.67 -4.10 -6.19
CA LEU A 147 -23.95 -4.54 -7.57
C LEU A 147 -24.78 -5.83 -7.67
N THR A 148 -24.83 -6.62 -6.59
CA THR A 148 -25.54 -7.92 -6.56
C THR A 148 -26.96 -7.84 -5.97
N ARG A 149 -27.42 -6.65 -5.59
CA ARG A 149 -28.79 -6.40 -5.10
C ARG A 149 -29.70 -5.86 -6.21
#